data_AF-A0A8I1EDH3-F1
#
_entry.id   AF-A0A8I1EDH3-F1
#
_cell.length_a   1.000
_cell.length_b   1.000
_cell.length_c   1.000
_cell.angle_alpha   90.00
_cell.angle_beta   90.00
_cell.angle_gamma   90.00
#
_symmetry.space_group_name_H-M   'P 1'
#
loop_
_entity.id
_entity.type
_entity.pdbx_description
1 polymer ?
#
loop_
_entity_poly.entity_id
_entity_poly.type
_entity_poly.pdbx_seq_one_letter_code
_entity_poly.pdbx_strand_id
1 'polypeptide(L)'
;MNLRELEAQAKALAPVLKGYVDKAIASLREALGKDIDQRDEGLRREFVESIGNIPILDPKEIAAEAARHIAVPENGKDADPEMVRQAVAEEVAKLPVPRDGVSITLEDVAPMLIDAVKEAVDALPPAEPGASVTPEDLRPVIAEEVAKAMQGLVLPKDGEPGRDALQLEILPEIDGEKSYVRGTYAKHLGGLWRSFERTSGMKGWECIVEGVGSAVVEQTGERGFELSLVLSSGAEVRKKLDLPVMIYRGVFSPGDYLPGDTVTWAGSLWHCEDPTSDKPGEPASKGWRLAVKRGRDGKDGTNGKDLTKGVSAS
;
A
#
# COMPACT_ATOMS: atom_id res chain seq x y z
N MET A 1 -12.33 12.58 -59.27
CA MET A 1 -11.66 11.65 -58.34
C MET A 1 -12.70 10.63 -57.91
N ASN A 2 -12.50 9.37 -58.28
CA ASN A 2 -13.48 8.31 -58.07
C ASN A 2 -13.17 7.55 -56.76
N LEU A 3 -14.16 6.92 -56.13
CA LEU A 3 -14.02 6.31 -54.79
C LEU A 3 -12.86 5.31 -54.70
N ARG A 4 -12.59 4.58 -55.79
CA ARG A 4 -11.48 3.61 -55.90
C ARG A 4 -10.08 4.26 -55.86
N GLU A 5 -9.94 5.48 -56.37
CA GLU A 5 -8.67 6.22 -56.32
C GLU A 5 -8.37 6.70 -54.90
N LEU A 6 -9.42 7.06 -54.15
CA LEU A 6 -9.34 7.48 -52.75
C LEU A 6 -8.93 6.31 -51.85
N GLU A 7 -9.50 5.12 -52.07
CA GLU A 7 -9.11 3.90 -51.38
C GLU A 7 -7.66 3.48 -51.69
N ALA A 8 -7.23 3.60 -52.94
CA ALA A 8 -5.86 3.29 -53.34
C ALA A 8 -4.85 4.23 -52.67
N GLN A 9 -5.16 5.53 -52.60
CA GLN A 9 -4.33 6.52 -51.90
C GLN A 9 -4.29 6.28 -50.39
N ALA A 10 -5.42 6.00 -49.75
CA ALA A 10 -5.48 5.67 -48.33
C ALA A 10 -4.66 4.41 -47.99
N LYS A 11 -4.74 3.38 -48.84
CA LYS A 11 -3.96 2.15 -48.69
C LYS A 11 -2.45 2.36 -48.88
N ALA A 12 -2.06 3.32 -49.73
CA ALA A 12 -0.67 3.71 -49.91
C ALA A 12 -0.12 4.56 -48.73
N LEU A 13 -0.96 5.37 -48.09
CA LEU A 13 -0.58 6.18 -46.93
C LEU A 13 -0.55 5.40 -45.61
N ALA A 14 -1.32 4.32 -45.48
CA ALA A 14 -1.43 3.55 -44.24
C ALA A 14 -0.07 3.06 -43.67
N PRO A 15 0.87 2.51 -44.47
CA PRO A 15 2.20 2.11 -43.98
C PRO A 15 3.03 3.29 -43.48
N VAL A 16 2.90 4.45 -44.11
CA VAL A 16 3.62 5.68 -43.74
C VAL A 16 3.11 6.20 -42.41
N LEU A 17 1.79 6.33 -42.26
CA LEU A 17 1.15 6.71 -41.00
C LEU A 17 1.48 5.72 -39.88
N LYS A 18 1.46 4.42 -40.16
CA LYS A 18 1.89 3.39 -39.21
C LYS A 18 3.33 3.62 -38.76
N GLY A 19 4.25 3.90 -39.70
CA GLY A 19 5.65 4.19 -39.35
C GLY A 19 5.83 5.41 -38.45
N TYR A 20 5.03 6.47 -38.64
CA TYR A 20 5.04 7.62 -37.74
C TYR A 20 4.47 7.29 -36.36
N VAL A 21 3.37 6.55 -36.30
CA VAL A 21 2.78 6.07 -35.04
C VAL A 21 3.74 5.15 -34.31
N ASP A 22 4.41 4.21 -34.99
CA ASP A 22 5.37 3.29 -34.39
C ASP A 22 6.57 4.05 -33.80
N LYS A 23 7.09 5.08 -34.50
CA LYS A 23 8.15 5.95 -33.96
C LYS A 23 7.70 6.75 -32.75
N ALA A 24 6.49 7.30 -32.79
CA ALA A 24 5.90 8.02 -31.68
C ALA A 24 5.70 7.11 -30.45
N ILE A 25 5.18 5.90 -30.65
CA ILE A 25 5.03 4.88 -29.61
C ILE A 25 6.41 4.48 -29.05
N ALA A 26 7.42 4.29 -29.90
CA ALA A 26 8.76 3.95 -29.45
C ALA A 26 9.36 5.06 -28.57
N SER A 27 9.23 6.31 -28.98
CA SER A 27 9.68 7.47 -28.19
C SER A 27 8.95 7.58 -26.86
N LEU A 28 7.62 7.39 -26.86
CA LEU A 28 6.82 7.37 -25.65
C LEU A 28 7.23 6.23 -24.71
N ARG A 29 7.46 5.03 -25.25
CA ARG A 29 7.90 3.86 -24.49
C ARG A 29 9.25 4.08 -23.84
N GLU A 30 10.19 4.68 -24.57
CA GLU A 30 11.51 5.02 -24.04
C GLU A 30 11.40 6.07 -22.93
N ALA A 31 10.59 7.12 -23.13
CA ALA A 31 10.37 8.16 -22.14
C ALA A 31 9.69 7.62 -20.87
N LEU A 32 8.70 6.74 -21.02
CA LEU A 32 8.02 6.10 -19.89
C LEU A 32 8.95 5.13 -19.15
N GLY A 33 9.75 4.35 -19.88
CA GLY A 33 10.75 3.46 -19.31
C GLY A 33 11.75 4.20 -18.44
N LYS A 34 12.35 5.28 -18.97
CA LYS A 34 13.29 6.12 -18.21
C LYS A 34 12.67 6.72 -16.94
N ASP A 35 11.42 7.16 -17.01
CA ASP A 35 10.70 7.74 -15.86
C ASP A 35 10.42 6.68 -14.78
N ILE A 36 10.02 5.47 -15.19
CA ILE A 36 9.82 4.34 -14.27
C ILE A 36 11.15 3.94 -13.63
N ASP A 37 12.22 3.79 -14.43
CA ASP A 37 13.54 3.42 -13.95
C ASP A 37 14.08 4.44 -12.94
N GLN A 38 13.92 5.74 -13.22
CA GLN A 38 14.30 6.82 -12.31
C GLN A 38 13.51 6.80 -10.99
N ARG A 39 12.21 6.49 -11.04
CA ARG A 39 11.38 6.34 -9.83
C ARG A 39 11.80 5.10 -9.02
N ASP A 40 12.04 3.98 -9.67
CA ASP A 40 12.51 2.75 -9.01
C ASP A 40 13.89 2.96 -8.37
N GLU A 41 14.81 3.65 -9.06
CA GLU A 41 16.09 4.05 -8.48
C GLU A 41 15.93 4.98 -7.27
N GLY A 42 15.01 5.94 -7.34
CA GLY A 42 14.68 6.84 -6.22
C GLY A 42 14.17 6.06 -5.02
N LEU A 43 13.18 5.20 -5.22
CA LEU A 43 12.59 4.35 -4.17
C LEU A 43 13.63 3.42 -3.55
N ARG A 44 14.49 2.79 -4.37
CA ARG A 44 15.58 1.95 -3.87
C ARG A 44 16.57 2.74 -3.03
N ARG A 45 16.88 3.97 -3.42
CA ARG A 45 17.77 4.84 -2.65
C ARG A 45 17.16 5.20 -1.30
N GLU A 46 15.90 5.64 -1.28
CA GLU A 46 15.16 5.93 -0.05
C GLU A 46 15.04 4.69 0.86
N PHE A 47 14.79 3.52 0.28
CA PHE A 47 14.74 2.26 1.02
C PHE A 47 16.09 1.89 1.64
N VAL A 48 17.19 2.03 0.90
CA VAL A 48 18.53 1.78 1.43
C VAL A 48 18.89 2.78 2.53
N GLU A 49 18.54 4.06 2.36
CA GLU A 49 18.78 5.10 3.36
C GLU A 49 17.96 4.86 4.63
N SER A 50 16.68 4.53 4.50
CA SER A 50 15.84 4.17 5.64
C SER A 50 16.34 2.94 6.38
N ILE A 51 16.76 1.87 5.68
CA ILE A 51 17.37 0.69 6.32
C ILE A 51 18.70 1.05 6.99
N GLY A 52 19.55 1.85 6.34
CA GLY A 52 20.82 2.28 6.90
C GLY A 52 20.67 3.13 8.18
N ASN A 53 19.55 3.84 8.30
CA ASN A 53 19.19 4.63 9.47
C ASN A 53 18.50 3.81 10.58
N ILE A 54 18.18 2.52 10.35
CA ILE A 54 17.73 1.65 11.43
C ILE A 54 18.96 1.38 12.32
N PRO A 55 18.98 1.85 13.57
CA PRO A 55 20.08 1.51 14.47
C PRO A 55 20.16 -0.01 14.59
N ILE A 56 21.32 -0.57 14.27
CA ILE A 56 21.62 -1.98 14.56
C ILE A 56 21.70 -2.07 16.07
N LEU A 57 20.57 -2.34 16.71
CA LEU A 57 20.50 -2.46 18.15
C LEU A 57 21.18 -3.76 18.55
N ASP A 58 22.33 -3.68 19.22
CA ASP A 58 22.96 -4.85 19.84
C ASP A 58 22.01 -5.37 20.94
N PRO A 59 21.58 -6.63 20.89
CA PRO A 59 20.74 -7.23 21.93
C PRO A 59 21.31 -7.02 23.35
N LYS A 60 22.64 -6.90 23.49
CA LYS A 60 23.29 -6.61 24.77
C LYS A 60 23.09 -5.18 25.24
N GLU A 61 23.07 -4.21 24.33
CA GLU A 61 22.82 -2.81 24.66
C GLU A 61 21.36 -2.59 25.06
N ILE A 62 20.41 -3.19 24.33
CA ILE A 62 18.99 -3.20 24.71
C ILE A 62 18.80 -3.84 26.09
N ALA A 63 19.44 -4.99 26.34
CA ALA A 63 19.35 -5.66 27.64
C ALA A 63 19.95 -4.80 28.76
N ALA A 64 21.04 -4.08 28.51
CA ALA A 64 21.66 -3.18 29.48
C ALA A 64 20.79 -1.93 29.75
N GLU A 65 20.14 -1.36 28.74
CA GLU A 65 19.24 -0.22 28.88
C GLU A 65 17.93 -0.64 29.59
N ALA A 66 17.35 -1.78 29.20
CA ALA A 66 16.19 -2.36 29.88
C ALA A 66 16.51 -2.71 31.36
N ALA A 67 17.71 -3.22 31.65
CA ALA A 67 18.14 -3.50 33.02
C ALA A 67 18.29 -2.23 33.88
N ARG A 68 18.54 -1.05 33.28
CA ARG A 68 18.55 0.24 34.02
C ARG A 68 17.14 0.72 34.37
N HIS A 69 16.14 0.33 33.58
CA HIS A 69 14.74 0.67 33.83
C HIS A 69 14.03 -0.30 34.78
N ILE A 70 14.64 -1.45 35.07
CA ILE A 70 14.20 -2.34 36.13
C ILE A 70 14.84 -1.85 37.44
N ALA A 71 14.03 -1.31 38.33
CA ALA A 71 14.49 -1.00 39.69
C ALA A 71 15.02 -2.30 40.33
N VAL A 72 16.29 -2.31 40.73
CA VAL A 72 16.83 -3.41 41.52
C VAL A 72 15.98 -3.50 42.79
N PRO A 73 15.41 -4.67 43.13
CA PRO A 73 14.67 -4.80 44.37
C PRO A 73 15.60 -4.41 45.51
N GLU A 74 15.25 -3.38 46.29
CA GLU A 74 15.97 -3.14 47.54
C GLU A 74 15.83 -4.41 48.37
N ASN A 75 16.96 -5.03 48.70
CA ASN A 75 16.95 -6.18 49.59
C ASN A 75 16.38 -5.67 50.92
N GLY A 76 15.15 -6.09 51.23
CA GLY A 76 14.47 -5.67 52.45
C GLY A 76 15.39 -5.96 53.63
N LYS A 77 15.62 -4.97 54.49
CA LYS A 77 16.36 -5.21 55.73
C LYS A 77 15.59 -6.27 56.52
N ASP A 78 16.18 -7.45 56.66
CA ASP A 78 15.66 -8.48 57.55
C ASP A 78 15.45 -7.86 58.93
N ALA A 79 14.24 -7.99 59.46
CA ALA A 79 13.92 -7.47 60.78
C ALA A 79 14.79 -8.21 61.81
N ASP A 80 15.59 -7.46 62.58
CA ASP A 80 16.47 -8.03 63.59
C ASP A 80 15.64 -8.89 64.56
N PRO A 81 15.95 -10.20 64.72
CA PRO A 81 15.20 -11.10 65.58
C PRO A 81 15.04 -10.60 67.02
N GLU A 82 15.98 -9.79 67.51
CA GLU A 82 15.91 -9.15 68.83
C GLU A 82 14.81 -8.08 68.89
N MET A 83 14.70 -7.22 67.87
CA MET A 83 13.66 -6.20 67.79
C MET A 83 12.26 -6.81 67.67
N VAL A 84 12.12 -7.88 66.86
CA VAL A 84 10.84 -8.59 66.74
C VAL A 84 10.46 -9.23 68.06
N ARG A 85 11.41 -9.84 68.77
CA ARG A 85 11.16 -10.39 70.11
C ARG A 85 10.74 -9.31 71.11
N GLN A 86 11.37 -8.14 71.08
CA GLN A 86 11.04 -7.05 71.98
C GLN A 86 9.66 -6.46 71.67
N ALA A 87 9.32 -6.27 70.39
CA ALA A 87 8.00 -5.79 69.98
C ALA A 87 6.88 -6.80 70.32
N VAL A 88 7.13 -8.10 70.14
CA VAL A 88 6.19 -9.15 70.53
C VAL A 88 6.04 -9.21 72.05
N ALA A 89 7.14 -9.06 72.81
CA ALA A 89 7.09 -9.06 74.27
C ALA A 89 6.35 -7.83 74.81
N GLU A 90 6.53 -6.65 74.22
CA GLU A 90 5.78 -5.43 74.58
C GLU A 90 4.28 -5.60 74.31
N GLU A 91 3.89 -6.18 73.17
CA GLU A 91 2.46 -6.37 72.88
C GLU A 91 1.81 -7.50 73.68
N VAL A 92 2.56 -8.55 74.01
CA VAL A 92 2.08 -9.58 74.92
C VAL A 92 1.94 -9.04 76.35
N ALA A 93 2.80 -8.09 76.77
CA ALA A 93 2.66 -7.43 78.07
C ALA A 93 1.45 -6.48 78.17
N LYS A 94 0.93 -6.01 77.03
CA LYS A 94 -0.32 -5.21 76.97
C LYS A 94 -1.58 -6.07 77.07
N LEU A 95 -1.47 -7.39 76.93
CA LEU A 95 -2.62 -8.26 77.19
C LEU A 95 -2.93 -8.25 78.68
N PRO A 96 -4.20 -7.99 79.08
CA PRO A 96 -4.59 -8.06 80.48
C PRO A 96 -4.36 -9.49 81.00
N VAL A 97 -3.68 -9.61 82.14
CA VAL A 97 -3.55 -10.90 82.83
C VAL A 97 -4.95 -11.46 83.11
N PRO A 98 -5.22 -12.74 82.78
CA PRO A 98 -6.50 -13.37 83.09
C PRO A 98 -6.79 -13.23 84.57
N ARG A 99 -7.94 -12.66 84.90
CA ARG A 99 -8.44 -12.65 86.28
C ARG A 99 -9.05 -14.03 86.53
N ASP A 100 -8.54 -14.72 87.54
CA ASP A 100 -9.21 -15.91 88.06
C ASP A 100 -10.64 -15.54 88.46
N GLY A 101 -11.60 -16.26 87.87
CA GLY A 101 -13.01 -16.11 88.21
C GLY A 101 -13.23 -16.54 89.65
N VAL A 102 -13.99 -15.73 90.39
CA VAL A 102 -14.60 -16.17 91.66
C VAL A 102 -15.42 -17.42 91.33
N SER A 103 -14.93 -18.57 91.77
CA SER A 103 -15.60 -19.84 91.55
C SER A 103 -16.87 -19.85 92.38
N ILE A 104 -18.02 -19.89 91.71
CA ILE A 104 -19.26 -20.36 92.33
C ILE A 104 -19.04 -21.84 92.65
N THR A 105 -19.27 -22.27 93.89
CA THR A 105 -19.11 -23.69 94.24
C THR A 105 -20.30 -24.49 93.73
N LEU A 106 -20.10 -25.80 93.54
CA LEU A 106 -21.10 -26.71 93.00
C LEU A 106 -22.38 -26.80 93.87
N GLU A 107 -22.34 -26.36 95.14
CA GLU A 107 -23.52 -26.30 96.00
C GLU A 107 -24.51 -25.17 95.61
N ASP A 108 -24.05 -24.09 94.97
CA ASP A 108 -24.87 -22.89 94.70
C ASP A 108 -25.63 -22.94 93.35
N VAL A 109 -25.21 -23.80 92.42
CA VAL A 109 -25.83 -23.92 91.06
C VAL A 109 -26.60 -25.24 90.88
N ALA A 110 -26.42 -26.20 91.78
CA ALA A 110 -27.05 -27.52 91.69
C ALA A 110 -28.59 -27.49 91.54
N PRO A 111 -29.36 -26.66 92.28
CA PRO A 111 -30.81 -26.70 92.15
C PRO A 111 -31.32 -26.06 90.85
N MET A 112 -30.61 -25.07 90.29
CA MET A 112 -31.04 -24.41 89.04
C MET A 112 -30.68 -25.21 87.78
N LEU A 113 -29.59 -25.98 87.81
CA LEU A 113 -29.15 -26.80 86.68
C LEU A 113 -29.98 -28.07 86.52
N ILE A 114 -30.45 -28.69 87.61
CA ILE A 114 -31.23 -29.93 87.50
C ILE A 114 -32.58 -29.66 86.82
N ASP A 115 -33.25 -28.56 87.14
CA ASP A 115 -34.55 -28.23 86.56
C ASP A 115 -34.42 -27.76 85.10
N ALA A 116 -33.40 -26.95 84.77
CA ALA A 116 -33.17 -26.47 83.41
C ALA A 116 -32.63 -27.57 82.45
N VAL A 117 -31.78 -28.48 82.93
CA VAL A 117 -31.22 -29.57 82.10
C VAL A 117 -32.27 -30.64 81.83
N LYS A 118 -33.18 -30.92 82.77
CA LYS A 118 -34.25 -31.91 82.55
C LYS A 118 -35.23 -31.45 81.46
N GLU A 119 -35.58 -30.17 81.45
CA GLU A 119 -36.50 -29.60 80.45
C GLU A 119 -35.83 -29.44 79.07
N ALA A 120 -34.52 -29.17 79.02
CA ALA A 120 -33.77 -29.05 77.77
C ALA A 120 -33.36 -30.40 77.14
N VAL A 121 -33.19 -31.46 77.93
CA VAL A 121 -32.78 -32.79 77.44
C VAL A 121 -33.96 -33.57 76.84
N ASP A 122 -35.18 -33.38 77.32
CA ASP A 122 -36.38 -34.06 76.79
C ASP A 122 -36.82 -33.50 75.41
N ALA A 123 -36.31 -32.33 74.99
CA ALA A 123 -36.73 -31.63 73.76
C ALA A 123 -35.71 -31.64 72.60
N LEU A 124 -34.53 -32.26 72.76
CA LEU A 124 -33.49 -32.27 71.72
C LEU A 124 -33.52 -33.56 70.86
N PRO A 125 -33.66 -33.46 69.52
CA PRO A 125 -33.35 -34.57 68.62
C PRO A 125 -31.84 -34.85 68.59
N PRO A 126 -31.39 -36.09 68.31
CA PRO A 126 -29.97 -36.44 68.34
C PRO A 126 -29.17 -35.60 67.33
N ALA A 127 -28.09 -34.97 67.80
CA ALA A 127 -27.19 -34.18 66.96
C ALA A 127 -26.27 -35.08 66.14
N GLU A 128 -26.22 -34.88 64.82
CA GLU A 128 -25.18 -35.46 63.98
C GLU A 128 -23.85 -34.73 64.22
N PRO A 129 -22.73 -35.44 64.44
CA PRO A 129 -21.43 -34.82 64.67
C PRO A 129 -20.96 -34.06 63.42
N GLY A 130 -20.59 -32.79 63.57
CA GLY A 130 -19.96 -32.01 62.51
C GLY A 130 -18.61 -32.61 62.11
N ALA A 131 -18.48 -33.02 60.86
CA ALA A 131 -17.23 -33.51 60.29
C ALA A 131 -16.26 -32.33 60.09
N SER A 132 -15.13 -32.37 60.79
CA SER A 132 -14.02 -31.44 60.55
C SER A 132 -13.45 -31.68 59.15
N VAL A 133 -13.54 -30.67 58.28
CA VAL A 133 -12.96 -30.69 56.93
C VAL A 133 -11.44 -30.81 57.06
N THR A 134 -10.88 -31.89 56.51
CA THR A 134 -9.42 -32.10 56.47
C THR A 134 -8.82 -31.50 55.20
N PRO A 135 -7.52 -31.15 55.15
CA PRO A 135 -6.87 -30.65 53.93
C PRO A 135 -7.04 -31.59 52.72
N GLU A 136 -7.25 -32.88 52.95
CA GLU A 136 -7.53 -33.90 51.96
C GLU A 136 -8.90 -33.73 51.28
N ASP A 137 -9.90 -33.16 51.98
CA ASP A 137 -11.25 -32.91 51.46
C ASP A 137 -11.31 -31.68 50.54
N LEU A 138 -10.36 -30.74 50.70
CA LEU A 138 -10.25 -29.53 49.87
C LEU A 138 -9.50 -29.76 48.56
N ARG A 139 -8.66 -30.81 48.47
CA ARG A 139 -7.92 -31.16 47.26
C ARG A 139 -8.79 -31.33 46.00
N PRO A 140 -9.91 -32.09 46.02
CA PRO A 140 -10.74 -32.23 44.83
C PRO A 140 -11.40 -30.90 44.41
N VAL A 141 -11.83 -30.08 45.37
CA VAL A 141 -12.45 -28.78 45.09
C VAL A 141 -11.44 -27.80 44.47
N ILE A 142 -10.23 -27.75 45.01
CA ILE A 142 -9.16 -26.90 44.46
C ILE A 142 -8.72 -27.41 43.09
N ALA A 143 -8.64 -28.72 42.88
CA ALA A 143 -8.31 -29.30 41.58
C ALA A 143 -9.38 -28.98 40.53
N GLU A 144 -10.66 -28.99 40.90
CA GLU A 144 -11.76 -28.61 40.01
C GLU A 144 -11.70 -27.12 39.64
N GLU A 145 -11.47 -26.24 40.62
CA GLU A 145 -11.40 -24.80 40.39
C GLU A 145 -10.15 -24.39 39.59
N VAL A 146 -9.01 -25.05 39.83
CA VAL A 146 -7.80 -24.86 39.01
C VAL A 146 -8.00 -25.40 37.58
N ALA A 147 -8.72 -26.50 37.40
CA ALA A 147 -9.05 -27.01 36.08
C ALA A 147 -9.97 -26.06 35.30
N LYS A 148 -10.99 -25.48 35.96
CA LYS A 148 -11.83 -24.42 35.37
C LYS A 148 -11.01 -23.19 35.00
N ALA A 149 -10.09 -22.76 35.87
CA ALA A 149 -9.22 -21.62 35.60
C ALA A 149 -8.26 -21.86 34.41
N MET A 150 -7.72 -23.07 34.25
CA MET A 150 -6.86 -23.41 33.12
C MET A 150 -7.63 -23.54 31.79
N GLN A 151 -8.92 -23.90 31.80
CA GLN A 151 -9.73 -23.95 30.58
C GLN A 151 -9.95 -22.56 29.95
N GLY A 152 -9.85 -21.48 30.73
CA GLY A 152 -9.96 -20.10 30.25
C GLY A 152 -8.67 -19.51 29.69
N LEU A 153 -7.54 -20.20 29.85
CA LEU A 153 -6.23 -19.70 29.45
C LEU A 153 -6.00 -19.97 27.96
N VAL A 154 -6.38 -19.00 27.12
CA VAL A 154 -6.08 -19.03 25.68
C VAL A 154 -4.57 -18.82 25.51
N LEU A 155 -3.85 -19.90 25.24
CA LEU A 155 -2.44 -19.84 24.81
C LEU A 155 -2.31 -18.89 23.61
N PRO A 156 -1.28 -18.01 23.57
CA PRO A 156 -0.96 -17.25 22.37
C PRO A 156 -0.76 -18.24 21.22
N LYS A 157 -1.62 -18.19 20.21
CA LYS A 157 -1.42 -19.02 19.02
C LYS A 157 -0.23 -18.46 18.26
N ASP A 158 0.74 -19.32 17.97
CA ASP A 158 1.77 -19.01 16.99
C ASP A 158 1.11 -18.57 15.68
N GLY A 159 1.70 -17.57 15.02
CA GLY A 159 1.25 -17.13 13.70
C GLY A 159 1.34 -18.29 12.71
N GLU A 160 0.40 -18.36 11.77
CA GLU A 160 0.47 -19.40 10.74
C GLU A 160 1.82 -19.32 9.99
N PRO A 161 2.43 -20.47 9.66
CA PRO A 161 3.65 -20.51 8.86
C PRO A 161 3.48 -19.69 7.57
N GLY A 162 4.50 -18.92 7.20
CA GLY A 162 4.50 -18.17 5.94
C GLY A 162 4.28 -19.10 4.76
N ARG A 163 3.38 -18.73 3.83
CA ARG A 163 3.12 -19.53 2.64
C ARG A 163 4.29 -19.44 1.67
N ASP A 164 4.67 -20.58 1.10
CA ASP A 164 5.68 -20.65 0.05
C ASP A 164 5.20 -19.94 -1.22
N ALA A 165 6.12 -19.36 -1.99
CA ALA A 165 5.80 -18.58 -3.19
C ALA A 165 4.97 -19.37 -4.23
N LEU A 166 5.12 -20.70 -4.28
CA LEU A 166 4.38 -21.59 -5.19
C LEU A 166 2.92 -21.86 -4.76
N GLN A 167 2.56 -21.50 -3.53
CA GLN A 167 1.21 -21.64 -2.97
C GLN A 167 0.44 -20.32 -2.95
N LEU A 168 1.05 -19.22 -3.42
CA LEU A 168 0.41 -17.92 -3.50
C LEU A 168 -0.58 -17.90 -4.67
N GLU A 169 -1.86 -17.92 -4.33
CA GLU A 169 -2.94 -17.71 -5.29
C GLU A 169 -3.16 -16.20 -5.47
N ILE A 170 -2.95 -15.71 -6.70
CA ILE A 170 -3.20 -14.31 -7.05
C ILE A 170 -4.62 -14.17 -7.55
N LEU A 171 -5.44 -13.44 -6.80
CA LEU A 171 -6.83 -13.19 -7.17
C LEU A 171 -6.92 -12.29 -8.42
N PRO A 172 -7.92 -12.50 -9.29
CA PRO A 172 -8.05 -11.76 -10.54
C PRO A 172 -8.48 -10.30 -10.35
N GLU A 173 -9.22 -9.97 -9.29
CA GLU A 173 -9.66 -8.60 -8.95
C GLU A 173 -9.93 -8.53 -7.43
N ILE A 174 -9.79 -7.35 -6.82
CA ILE A 174 -10.23 -7.09 -5.44
C ILE A 174 -11.75 -6.90 -5.41
N ASP A 175 -12.44 -7.68 -4.60
CA ASP A 175 -13.85 -7.47 -4.30
C ASP A 175 -14.00 -6.58 -3.06
N GLY A 176 -14.49 -5.35 -3.24
CA GLY A 176 -14.64 -4.37 -2.16
C GLY A 176 -15.66 -4.77 -1.09
N GLU A 177 -16.55 -5.73 -1.37
CA GLU A 177 -17.53 -6.24 -0.41
C GLU A 177 -16.95 -7.34 0.49
N LYS A 178 -15.79 -7.89 0.13
CA LYS A 178 -15.12 -8.97 0.87
C LYS A 178 -14.01 -8.44 1.77
N SER A 179 -13.83 -9.12 2.90
CA SER A 179 -12.68 -8.94 3.78
C SER A 179 -11.67 -10.05 3.52
N TYR A 180 -10.44 -9.68 3.21
CA TYR A 180 -9.33 -10.58 2.95
C TYR A 180 -8.38 -10.59 4.14
N VAL A 181 -7.73 -11.72 4.40
CA VAL A 181 -6.72 -11.84 5.46
C VAL A 181 -5.40 -11.22 4.98
N ARG A 182 -4.51 -10.85 5.93
CA ARG A 182 -3.15 -10.40 5.63
C ARG A 182 -2.40 -11.44 4.79
N GLY A 183 -1.62 -10.97 3.81
CA GLY A 183 -0.82 -11.82 2.92
C GLY A 183 -1.59 -12.35 1.70
N THR A 184 -2.79 -11.81 1.43
CA THR A 184 -3.54 -12.08 0.20
C THR A 184 -2.98 -11.22 -0.93
N TYR A 185 -2.87 -11.78 -2.13
CA TYR A 185 -2.44 -11.07 -3.33
C TYR A 185 -3.59 -11.02 -4.34
N ALA A 186 -3.77 -9.86 -4.97
CA ALA A 186 -4.83 -9.65 -5.96
C ALA A 186 -4.36 -8.66 -7.02
N LYS A 187 -4.89 -8.78 -8.23
CA LYS A 187 -4.80 -7.72 -9.23
C LYS A 187 -5.85 -6.65 -8.91
N HIS A 188 -5.51 -5.39 -9.13
CA HIS A 188 -6.46 -4.29 -9.05
C HIS A 188 -5.92 -3.07 -9.80
N LEU A 189 -6.77 -2.42 -10.60
CA LEU A 189 -6.40 -1.27 -11.43
C LEU A 189 -5.13 -1.52 -12.26
N GLY A 190 -5.03 -2.71 -12.87
CA GLY A 190 -3.91 -3.11 -13.70
C GLY A 190 -2.61 -3.48 -12.96
N GLY A 191 -2.54 -3.28 -11.64
CA GLY A 191 -1.37 -3.54 -10.81
C GLY A 191 -1.51 -4.77 -9.93
N LEU A 192 -0.44 -5.12 -9.22
CA LEU A 192 -0.44 -6.19 -8.21
C LEU A 192 -0.51 -5.57 -6.82
N TRP A 193 -1.45 -6.04 -6.02
CA TRP A 193 -1.71 -5.58 -4.68
C TRP A 193 -1.55 -6.70 -3.68
N ARG A 194 -1.13 -6.34 -2.47
CA ARG A 194 -0.99 -7.22 -1.33
C ARG A 194 -1.79 -6.67 -0.16
N SER A 195 -2.43 -7.53 0.61
CA SER A 195 -3.00 -7.13 1.89
C SER A 195 -1.94 -7.17 2.99
N PHE A 196 -1.67 -6.04 3.64
CA PHE A 196 -0.73 -5.97 4.77
C PHE A 196 -1.42 -6.16 6.13
N GLU A 197 -2.75 -6.04 6.17
CA GLU A 197 -3.63 -6.32 7.30
C GLU A 197 -4.94 -6.97 6.82
N ARG A 198 -5.87 -7.24 7.74
CA ARG A 198 -7.22 -7.69 7.35
C ARG A 198 -7.95 -6.55 6.66
N THR A 199 -8.46 -6.79 5.46
CA THR A 199 -8.98 -5.72 4.60
C THR A 199 -10.44 -5.39 4.88
N SER A 200 -10.83 -4.15 4.56
CA SER A 200 -12.22 -3.70 4.54
C SER A 200 -12.37 -2.72 3.38
N GLY A 201 -12.96 -3.18 2.28
CA GLY A 201 -12.87 -2.48 1.00
C GLY A 201 -11.41 -2.34 0.56
N MET A 202 -10.98 -1.12 0.25
CA MET A 202 -9.58 -0.81 -0.11
C MET A 202 -8.64 -0.64 1.08
N LYS A 203 -9.17 -0.50 2.30
CA LYS A 203 -8.31 -0.40 3.49
C LYS A 203 -7.59 -1.73 3.72
N GLY A 204 -6.29 -1.65 3.99
CA GLY A 204 -5.42 -2.80 4.25
C GLY A 204 -4.76 -3.39 3.01
N TRP A 205 -5.00 -2.81 1.84
CA TRP A 205 -4.31 -3.11 0.59
C TRP A 205 -3.15 -2.14 0.35
N GLU A 206 -2.02 -2.66 -0.11
CA GLU A 206 -0.87 -1.91 -0.62
C GLU A 206 -0.59 -2.33 -2.07
N CYS A 207 -0.36 -1.35 -2.96
CA CYS A 207 0.09 -1.62 -4.32
C CYS A 207 1.57 -1.94 -4.28
N ILE A 208 1.96 -3.14 -4.74
CA ILE A 208 3.36 -3.61 -4.70
C ILE A 208 4.00 -3.61 -6.10
N VAL A 209 3.20 -3.68 -7.16
CA VAL A 209 3.66 -3.52 -8.54
C VAL A 209 2.70 -2.57 -9.23
N GLU A 210 3.23 -1.42 -9.66
CA GLU A 210 2.48 -0.46 -10.44
C GLU A 210 2.09 -1.03 -11.79
N GLY A 211 0.81 -0.89 -12.12
CA GLY A 211 0.28 -1.11 -13.44
C GLY A 211 -0.40 0.16 -13.97
N VAL A 212 -1.03 0.02 -15.13
CA VAL A 212 -1.83 1.08 -15.73
C VAL A 212 -3.29 0.76 -15.47
N GLY A 213 -3.94 1.55 -14.61
CA GLY A 213 -5.35 1.40 -14.27
C GLY A 213 -6.26 1.99 -15.34
N SER A 214 -5.89 3.14 -15.90
CA SER A 214 -6.57 3.72 -17.05
C SER A 214 -5.60 4.48 -17.95
N ALA A 215 -5.98 4.60 -19.22
CA ALA A 215 -5.27 5.37 -20.22
C ALA A 215 -6.28 6.15 -21.06
N VAL A 216 -6.11 7.47 -21.11
CA VAL A 216 -6.93 8.37 -21.91
C VAL A 216 -6.00 9.10 -22.87
N VAL A 217 -6.39 9.15 -24.15
CA VAL A 217 -5.67 9.90 -25.18
C VAL A 217 -6.59 10.99 -25.69
N GLU A 218 -6.16 12.24 -25.56
CA GLU A 218 -6.88 13.40 -26.07
C GLU A 218 -6.07 14.08 -27.17
N GLN A 219 -6.73 14.44 -28.27
CA GLN A 219 -6.07 15.22 -29.31
C GLN A 219 -6.01 16.69 -28.87
N THR A 220 -4.81 17.26 -28.92
CA THR A 220 -4.54 18.66 -28.59
C THR A 220 -4.02 19.39 -29.83
N GLY A 221 -4.83 20.29 -30.38
CA GLY A 221 -4.52 20.98 -31.63
C GLY A 221 -4.51 20.04 -32.83
N GLU A 222 -3.76 20.41 -33.88
CA GLU A 222 -3.79 19.70 -35.17
C GLU A 222 -2.91 18.46 -35.23
N ARG A 223 -1.88 18.36 -34.37
CA ARG A 223 -0.91 17.26 -34.38
C ARG A 223 -0.53 16.72 -33.00
N GLY A 224 -0.94 17.40 -31.94
CA GLY A 224 -0.63 17.04 -30.56
C GLY A 224 -1.62 16.02 -30.04
N PHE A 225 -1.12 15.13 -29.19
CA PHE A 225 -1.88 14.19 -28.40
C PHE A 225 -1.36 14.24 -26.98
N GLU A 226 -2.27 14.28 -26.02
CA GLU A 226 -1.94 14.14 -24.60
C GLU A 226 -2.42 12.77 -24.14
N LEU A 227 -1.47 11.97 -23.65
CA LEU A 227 -1.73 10.70 -22.98
C LEU A 227 -1.76 10.94 -21.48
N SER A 228 -2.90 10.64 -20.86
CA SER A 228 -3.09 10.66 -19.41
C SER A 228 -3.24 9.22 -18.92
N LEU A 229 -2.31 8.77 -18.09
CA LEU A 229 -2.33 7.47 -17.43
C LEU A 229 -2.67 7.65 -15.95
N VAL A 230 -3.61 6.86 -15.44
CA VAL A 230 -3.78 6.68 -14.00
C VAL A 230 -3.17 5.34 -13.64
N LEU A 231 -2.11 5.37 -12.83
CA LEU A 231 -1.43 4.18 -12.34
C LEU A 231 -2.27 3.49 -11.26
N SER A 232 -1.90 2.26 -10.91
CA SER A 232 -2.64 1.45 -9.95
C SER A 232 -2.72 2.12 -8.58
N SER A 233 -1.67 2.77 -8.09
CA SER A 233 -1.72 3.56 -6.84
C SER A 233 -2.60 4.81 -6.89
N GLY A 234 -3.12 5.18 -8.06
CA GLY A 234 -3.83 6.44 -8.30
C GLY A 234 -2.91 7.59 -8.73
N ALA A 235 -1.61 7.37 -8.83
CA ALA A 235 -0.68 8.37 -9.37
C ALA A 235 -1.01 8.66 -10.85
N GLU A 236 -1.03 9.94 -11.21
CA GLU A 236 -1.32 10.38 -12.58
C GLU A 236 -0.03 10.70 -13.34
N VAL A 237 0.09 10.20 -14.57
CA VAL A 237 1.21 10.48 -15.48
C VAL A 237 0.65 11.05 -16.78
N ARG A 238 1.04 12.29 -17.11
CA ARG A 238 0.68 12.93 -18.37
C ARG A 238 1.90 13.03 -19.29
N LYS A 239 1.73 12.68 -20.56
CA LYS A 239 2.77 12.81 -21.59
C LYS A 239 2.17 13.43 -22.84
N LYS A 240 2.88 14.40 -23.41
CA LYS A 240 2.52 15.04 -24.68
C LYS A 240 3.32 14.41 -25.82
N LEU A 241 2.65 14.23 -26.95
CA LEU A 241 3.20 13.65 -28.16
C LEU A 241 2.74 14.49 -29.35
N ASP A 242 3.67 14.99 -30.16
CA ASP A 242 3.37 15.64 -31.42
C ASP A 242 3.70 14.71 -32.60
N LEU A 243 2.71 14.42 -33.43
CA LEU A 243 2.93 13.63 -34.64
C LEU A 243 3.43 14.54 -35.77
N PRO A 244 4.58 14.26 -36.40
CA PRO A 244 5.11 15.07 -37.51
C PRO A 244 4.40 14.73 -38.83
N VAL A 245 3.08 14.89 -38.86
CA VAL A 245 2.24 14.67 -40.05
C VAL A 245 2.31 15.87 -41.00
N MET A 246 2.14 15.62 -42.29
CA MET A 246 2.16 16.67 -43.31
C MET A 246 0.95 17.60 -43.18
N ILE A 247 1.16 18.85 -42.77
CA ILE A 247 0.12 19.87 -42.67
C ILE A 247 0.43 21.01 -43.63
N TYR A 248 -0.50 21.31 -44.54
CA TYR A 248 -0.31 22.39 -45.51
C TYR A 248 -0.64 23.75 -44.89
N ARG A 249 0.37 24.61 -44.80
CA ARG A 249 0.33 25.96 -44.20
C ARG A 249 0.12 27.08 -45.23
N GLY A 250 -0.17 26.72 -46.48
CA GLY A 250 -0.41 27.70 -47.55
C GLY A 250 0.87 28.16 -48.25
N VAL A 251 0.81 29.35 -48.85
CA VAL A 251 2.00 30.00 -49.43
C VAL A 251 2.89 30.50 -48.29
N PHE A 252 4.20 30.30 -48.40
CA PHE A 252 5.16 30.69 -47.35
C PHE A 252 4.97 32.16 -46.93
N SER A 253 4.97 32.36 -45.62
CA SER A 253 4.96 33.66 -44.95
C SER A 253 5.95 33.63 -43.78
N PRO A 254 6.60 34.74 -43.42
CA PRO A 254 7.45 34.79 -42.23
C PRO A 254 6.69 34.35 -40.96
N GLY A 255 7.24 33.41 -40.21
CA GLY A 255 6.63 32.84 -39.01
C GLY A 255 7.33 31.54 -38.61
N ASP A 256 6.89 30.95 -37.50
CA ASP A 256 7.43 29.69 -37.00
C ASP A 256 6.75 28.49 -37.65
N TYR A 257 7.56 27.55 -38.12
CA TYR A 257 7.11 26.30 -38.71
C TYR A 257 7.67 25.13 -37.93
N LEU A 258 6.84 24.08 -37.80
CA LEU A 258 7.14 22.87 -37.05
C LEU A 258 7.33 21.68 -37.99
N PRO A 259 8.11 20.65 -37.60
CA PRO A 259 8.29 19.43 -38.37
C PRO A 259 6.97 18.84 -38.84
N GLY A 260 6.87 18.53 -40.14
CA GLY A 260 5.60 18.16 -40.77
C GLY A 260 4.95 19.27 -41.57
N ASP A 261 5.20 20.54 -41.26
CA ASP A 261 4.63 21.65 -42.03
C ASP A 261 5.05 21.60 -43.49
N THR A 262 4.14 22.00 -44.37
CA THR A 262 4.41 22.15 -45.79
C THR A 262 3.93 23.50 -46.29
N VAL A 263 4.73 24.13 -47.13
CA VAL A 263 4.40 25.44 -47.71
C VAL A 263 4.68 25.45 -49.20
N THR A 264 3.95 26.29 -49.91
CA THR A 264 4.28 26.61 -51.31
C THR A 264 5.18 27.85 -51.35
N TRP A 265 6.35 27.73 -51.97
CA TRP A 265 7.27 28.85 -52.20
C TRP A 265 7.99 28.70 -53.53
N ALA A 266 8.06 29.81 -54.30
CA ALA A 266 8.64 29.84 -55.64
C ALA A 266 8.09 28.75 -56.58
N GLY A 267 6.78 28.50 -56.52
CA GLY A 267 6.09 27.48 -57.32
C GLY A 267 6.39 26.02 -56.93
N SER A 268 7.10 25.80 -55.83
CA SER A 268 7.51 24.47 -55.35
C SER A 268 6.89 24.19 -53.97
N LEU A 269 6.67 22.92 -53.64
CA LEU A 269 6.25 22.49 -52.31
C LEU A 269 7.49 22.18 -51.47
N TRP A 270 7.53 22.75 -50.27
CA TRP A 270 8.59 22.55 -49.30
C TRP A 270 8.02 21.86 -48.06
N HIS A 271 8.82 21.00 -47.45
CA HIS A 271 8.52 20.29 -46.21
C HIS A 271 9.48 20.74 -45.11
N CYS A 272 8.94 21.09 -43.96
CA CYS A 272 9.67 21.44 -42.76
C CYS A 272 10.10 20.16 -42.03
N GLU A 273 11.40 19.96 -41.89
CA GLU A 273 12.00 18.80 -41.20
C GLU A 273 12.35 19.12 -39.75
N ASP A 274 12.89 20.31 -39.52
CA ASP A 274 13.31 20.81 -38.22
C ASP A 274 12.60 22.14 -37.94
N PRO A 275 12.26 22.45 -36.67
CA PRO A 275 11.64 23.73 -36.33
C PRO A 275 12.45 24.90 -36.89
N THR A 276 11.79 25.78 -37.66
CA THR A 276 12.48 26.88 -38.34
C THR A 276 11.53 28.05 -38.61
N SER A 277 12.10 29.25 -38.63
CA SER A 277 11.45 30.46 -39.15
C SER A 277 12.13 30.98 -40.42
N ASP A 278 13.12 30.24 -40.92
CA ASP A 278 13.86 30.58 -42.12
C ASP A 278 12.97 30.48 -43.36
N LYS A 279 13.40 31.12 -44.44
CA LYS A 279 12.70 31.06 -45.72
C LYS A 279 13.16 29.84 -46.55
N PRO A 280 12.23 29.07 -47.15
CA PRO A 280 12.57 27.90 -47.94
C PRO A 280 13.48 28.23 -49.14
N GLY A 281 14.50 27.41 -49.34
CA GLY A 281 15.41 27.49 -50.49
C GLY A 281 16.54 28.50 -50.37
N GLU A 282 16.69 29.17 -49.22
CA GLU A 282 17.87 29.99 -48.94
C GLU A 282 19.07 29.12 -48.53
N PRO A 283 20.32 29.44 -48.93
CA PRO A 283 21.48 28.64 -48.60
C PRO A 283 21.73 28.45 -47.09
N ALA A 284 21.29 29.40 -46.28
CA ALA A 284 21.39 29.34 -44.82
C ALA A 284 20.27 28.53 -44.15
N SER A 285 19.17 28.29 -44.88
CA SER A 285 18.01 27.60 -44.34
C SER A 285 18.20 26.09 -44.32
N LYS A 286 18.18 25.51 -43.12
CA LYS A 286 18.39 24.07 -42.92
C LYS A 286 17.12 23.30 -42.57
N GLY A 287 16.08 23.97 -42.09
CA GLY A 287 14.84 23.32 -41.68
C GLY A 287 13.92 22.92 -42.83
N TRP A 288 14.16 23.41 -44.06
CA TRP A 288 13.32 23.11 -45.23
C TRP A 288 13.96 22.11 -46.18
N ARG A 289 13.18 21.09 -46.57
CA ARG A 289 13.49 20.18 -47.66
C ARG A 289 12.53 20.38 -48.83
N LEU A 290 13.06 20.44 -50.05
CA LEU A 290 12.25 20.51 -51.27
C LEU A 290 11.48 19.19 -51.44
N ALA A 291 10.15 19.24 -51.33
CA ALA A 291 9.29 18.05 -51.47
C ALA A 291 8.82 17.87 -52.91
N VAL A 292 8.39 18.95 -53.57
CA VAL A 292 7.98 18.94 -54.99
C VAL A 292 8.58 20.14 -55.69
N LYS A 293 9.34 19.89 -56.75
CA LYS A 293 9.94 20.94 -57.58
C LYS A 293 8.92 21.51 -58.56
N ARG A 294 8.92 22.83 -58.73
CA ARG A 294 8.13 23.48 -59.80
C ARG A 294 8.44 22.86 -61.16
N GLY A 295 7.39 22.70 -61.97
CA GLY A 295 7.54 22.32 -63.37
C GLY A 295 8.34 23.36 -64.16
N ARG A 296 8.84 22.95 -65.32
CA ARG A 296 9.31 23.91 -66.32
C ARG A 296 8.10 24.59 -66.96
N ASP A 297 8.23 25.87 -67.24
CA ASP A 297 7.23 26.57 -68.03
C ASP A 297 7.09 25.87 -69.39
N GLY A 298 5.85 25.77 -69.86
CA GLY A 298 5.57 25.30 -71.21
C GLY A 298 6.20 26.25 -72.22
N LYS A 299 6.39 25.76 -73.46
CA LYS A 299 6.76 26.66 -74.56
C LYS A 299 5.64 27.69 -74.76
N ASP A 300 6.03 28.94 -75.00
CA ASP A 300 5.07 30.00 -75.34
C ASP A 300 4.20 29.55 -76.53
N GLY A 301 2.89 29.60 -76.35
CA GLY A 301 1.96 29.31 -77.43
C GLY A 301 2.04 30.39 -78.50
N THR A 302 2.08 30.01 -79.78
CA THR A 302 2.04 30.99 -80.88
C THR A 302 0.62 31.52 -81.07
N ASN A 303 0.23 32.53 -80.27
CA ASN A 303 -0.97 33.36 -80.45
C ASN A 303 -2.24 32.57 -80.87
N GLY A 304 -2.54 31.46 -80.18
CA GLY A 304 -3.77 30.69 -80.38
C GLY A 304 -3.88 29.89 -81.69
N LYS A 305 -2.80 29.67 -82.44
CA LYS A 305 -2.83 28.85 -83.68
C LYS A 305 -2.66 27.34 -83.47
N ASP A 306 -2.19 26.93 -82.30
CA ASP A 306 -2.03 25.51 -81.98
C ASP A 306 -3.31 24.96 -81.32
N LEU A 307 -4.29 24.59 -82.14
CA LEU A 307 -5.42 23.70 -81.79
C LEU A 307 -4.94 22.24 -81.63
N THR A 308 -3.74 22.02 -81.10
CA THR A 308 -3.26 20.67 -80.85
C THR A 308 -3.97 20.15 -79.61
N LYS A 309 -4.84 19.15 -79.85
CA LYS A 309 -5.59 18.41 -78.82
C LYS A 309 -4.65 18.09 -77.66
N GLY A 310 -4.98 18.58 -76.47
CA GLY A 310 -4.18 18.36 -75.26
C GLY A 310 -3.85 16.88 -75.09
N VAL A 311 -2.63 16.61 -74.62
CA VAL A 311 -2.15 15.24 -74.38
C VAL A 311 -3.15 14.53 -73.47
N SER A 312 -3.80 13.50 -73.99
CA SER A 312 -4.64 12.62 -73.18
C SER A 312 -3.72 11.89 -72.21
N ALA A 313 -3.92 12.13 -70.91
CA ALA A 313 -3.27 11.35 -69.87
C ALA A 313 -3.65 9.87 -70.06
N SER A 314 -2.66 9.05 -70.40
CA SER A 314 -2.72 7.59 -70.40
C SER A 314 -2.69 7.03 -68.99
#